data_AF-A0A4R3WTU1-F1
#
_entry.id   AF-A0A4R3WTU1-F1
#
_cell.length_a   1.000
_cell.length_b   1.000
_cell.length_c   1.000
_cell.angle_alpha   90.00
_cell.angle_beta   90.00
_cell.angle_gamma   90.00
#
_symmetry.space_group_name_H-M   'P 1'
#
loop_
_entity.id
_entity.type
_entity.pdbx_description
1 polymer ?
#
loop_
_entity_poly.entity_id
_entity_poly.type
_entity_poly.pdbx_seq_one_letter_code
_entity_poly.pdbx_strand_id
1 'polypeptide(L)'
;MWLCRLRALLQRNKGRDLFDPDYALRLLEGLNSARIVKCFLLYLEKGEVAISRAEAQQRMFQKLVNPGFFTDMGPLLPTDLAKALTEEALKAAFSMVMVELIDQMPGDEWAKAGEMRKRFGL
;
A
#
# COMPACT_ATOMS: atom_id res chain seq x y z
N MET A 1 8.97 9.49 -8.94
CA MET A 1 7.49 9.42 -8.91
C MET A 1 6.97 8.44 -7.86
N TRP A 2 7.54 7.23 -7.78
CA TRP A 2 7.14 6.15 -6.86
C TRP A 2 7.08 6.51 -5.36
N LEU A 3 8.10 7.20 -4.81
CA LEU A 3 8.15 7.54 -3.38
C LEU A 3 7.02 8.51 -2.96
N CYS A 4 6.69 9.48 -3.81
CA CYS A 4 5.56 10.38 -3.59
C CYS A 4 4.22 9.64 -3.62
N ARG A 5 4.10 8.58 -4.43
CA ARG A 5 2.89 7.72 -4.47
C ARG A 5 2.76 6.89 -3.21
N LEU A 6 3.85 6.31 -2.70
CA LEU A 6 3.82 5.57 -1.43
C LEU A 6 3.45 6.48 -0.25
N ARG A 7 3.98 7.71 -0.22
CA ARG A 7 3.54 8.71 0.77
C ARG A 7 2.06 9.07 0.60
N ALA A 8 1.60 9.29 -0.63
CA ALA A 8 0.20 9.57 -0.92
C ALA A 8 -0.72 8.42 -0.49
N LEU A 9 -0.34 7.16 -0.75
CA LEU A 9 -1.03 5.98 -0.27
C LEU A 9 -1.16 6.01 1.25
N LEU A 10 -0.09 6.26 1.99
CA LEU A 10 -0.16 6.29 3.45
C LEU A 10 -0.96 7.48 3.98
N GLN A 11 -0.96 8.64 3.31
CA GLN A 11 -1.61 9.85 3.80
C GLN A 11 -3.06 10.06 3.31
N ARG A 12 -3.44 9.44 2.19
CA ARG A 12 -4.74 9.63 1.54
C ARG A 12 -5.55 8.34 1.60
N ASN A 13 -6.84 8.47 1.35
CA ASN A 13 -7.76 7.34 1.29
C ASN A 13 -8.30 7.16 -0.14
N LYS A 14 -7.39 6.87 -1.08
CA LYS A 14 -7.71 6.67 -2.50
C LYS A 14 -7.14 5.33 -2.99
N GLY A 15 -7.98 4.47 -3.56
CA GLY A 15 -7.62 3.13 -4.01
C GLY A 15 -6.56 3.13 -5.10
N ARG A 16 -6.59 4.13 -5.99
CA ARG A 16 -5.59 4.26 -7.07
C ARG A 16 -4.14 4.38 -6.58
N ASP A 17 -3.93 4.92 -5.39
CA ASP A 17 -2.59 5.10 -4.84
C ASP A 17 -1.98 3.73 -4.42
N LEU A 18 -2.79 2.66 -4.34
CA LEU A 18 -2.36 1.27 -4.10
C LEU A 18 -1.94 0.53 -5.38
N PHE A 19 -2.63 0.78 -6.49
CA PHE A 19 -2.39 0.04 -7.74
C PHE A 19 -1.12 0.46 -8.47
N ASP A 20 -0.72 1.73 -8.37
CA ASP A 20 0.53 2.21 -8.97
C ASP A 20 1.76 1.42 -8.43
N PRO A 21 1.93 1.24 -7.09
CA PRO A 21 2.97 0.38 -6.54
C PRO A 21 2.83 -1.11 -6.87
N ASP A 22 1.63 -1.68 -6.77
CA ASP A 22 1.40 -3.10 -7.07
C ASP A 22 1.74 -3.44 -8.53
N TYR A 23 1.28 -2.61 -9.48
CA TYR A 23 1.54 -2.82 -10.89
C TYR A 23 3.04 -2.81 -11.20
N ALA A 24 3.79 -1.87 -10.63
CA ALA A 24 5.23 -1.80 -10.88
C ALA A 24 6.03 -2.87 -10.11
N LEU A 25 5.55 -3.39 -8.97
CA LEU A 25 6.11 -4.61 -8.35
C LEU A 25 5.92 -5.84 -9.23
N ARG A 26 4.77 -5.96 -9.91
CA ARG A 26 4.47 -7.08 -10.81
C ARG A 26 5.21 -7.02 -12.15
N LEU A 27 5.39 -5.82 -12.69
CA LEU A 27 5.97 -5.63 -14.02
C LEU A 27 7.50 -5.63 -14.02
N LEU A 28 8.12 -5.15 -12.94
CA LEU A 28 9.57 -4.99 -12.87
C LEU A 28 10.20 -6.20 -12.15
N GLU A 29 10.62 -7.19 -12.92
CA GLU A 29 11.41 -8.29 -12.39
C GLU A 29 12.73 -7.77 -11.77
N GLY A 30 13.05 -8.25 -10.56
CA GLY A 30 14.27 -7.85 -9.85
C GLY A 30 14.20 -6.51 -9.12
N LEU A 31 12.99 -5.93 -8.97
CA LEU A 31 12.80 -4.74 -8.16
C LEU A 31 13.21 -5.00 -6.70
N ASN A 32 14.23 -4.30 -6.21
CA ASN A 32 14.73 -4.49 -4.86
C ASN A 32 13.88 -3.70 -3.85
N SER A 33 12.89 -4.37 -3.24
CA SER A 33 11.97 -3.80 -2.25
C SER A 33 12.70 -3.14 -1.08
N ALA A 34 13.78 -3.75 -0.57
CA ALA A 34 14.59 -3.18 0.51
C ALA A 34 15.23 -1.83 0.12
N ARG A 35 15.71 -1.71 -1.12
CA ARG A 35 16.24 -0.43 -1.63
C ARG A 35 15.14 0.62 -1.78
N ILE A 36 13.94 0.24 -2.20
CA ILE A 36 12.79 1.15 -2.27
C ILE A 36 12.44 1.67 -0.88
N VAL A 37 12.35 0.79 0.11
CA VAL A 37 12.05 1.16 1.50
C VAL A 37 13.11 2.10 2.04
N LYS A 38 14.40 1.80 1.82
CA LYS A 38 15.49 2.71 2.21
C LYS A 38 15.36 4.09 1.57
N CYS A 39 15.09 4.15 0.27
CA CYS A 39 14.85 5.41 -0.43
C CYS A 39 13.62 6.14 0.09
N PHE A 40 12.57 5.42 0.47
CA PHE A 40 11.35 5.98 1.03
C PHE A 40 11.58 6.61 2.40
N LEU A 41 12.32 5.95 3.29
CA LEU A 41 12.68 6.51 4.59
C LEU A 41 13.49 7.80 4.45
N LEU A 42 14.49 7.83 3.56
CA LEU A 42 15.26 9.04 3.25
C LEU A 42 14.39 10.15 2.66
N TYR A 43 13.39 9.79 1.86
CA TYR A 43 12.44 10.75 1.29
C TYR A 43 11.52 11.35 2.38
N LEU A 44 11.06 10.53 3.32
CA LEU A 44 10.25 10.97 4.46
C LEU A 44 11.04 11.90 5.38
N GLU A 45 12.28 11.54 5.70
CA GLU A 45 13.22 12.35 6.49
C GLU A 45 13.44 13.74 5.86
N LYS A 46 13.72 13.78 4.55
CA LYS A 46 13.89 15.04 3.82
C LYS A 46 12.63 15.89 3.72
N GLY A 47 11.46 15.27 3.83
CA GLY A 47 10.17 15.96 3.81
C GLY A 47 9.71 16.43 5.20
N GLU A 48 10.51 16.21 6.25
CA GLU A 48 10.14 16.43 7.66
C GLU A 48 8.85 15.70 8.07
N VAL A 49 8.50 14.62 7.36
CA VAL A 49 7.33 13.78 7.65
C VAL A 49 7.83 12.46 8.25
N ALA A 50 7.65 12.26 9.54
CA ALA A 50 7.87 10.97 10.16
C ALA A 50 6.63 10.08 10.00
N ILE A 51 6.81 8.88 9.44
CA ILE A 51 5.79 7.82 9.46
C ILE A 51 6.49 6.55 9.95
N SER A 52 6.12 6.06 11.11
CA SER A 52 6.66 4.81 11.65
C SER A 52 6.08 3.59 10.93
N ARG A 53 6.73 2.42 11.07
CA ARG A 53 6.17 1.15 10.59
C ARG A 53 4.77 0.92 11.14
N ALA A 54 4.59 1.03 12.47
CA ALA A 54 3.30 0.86 13.11
C ALA A 54 2.22 1.80 12.53
N GLU A 55 2.55 3.07 12.33
CA GLU A 55 1.60 4.03 11.75
C GLU A 55 1.28 3.70 10.29
N ALA A 56 2.28 3.32 9.49
CA ALA A 56 2.06 2.91 8.10
C ALA A 56 1.14 1.69 8.03
N GLN A 57 1.38 0.66 8.85
CA GLN A 57 0.53 -0.53 8.94
C GLN A 57 -0.89 -0.19 9.37
N GLN A 58 -1.06 0.62 10.43
CA GLN A 58 -2.37 1.07 10.88
C GLN A 58 -3.15 1.76 9.75
N ARG A 59 -2.51 2.71 9.06
CA ARG A 59 -3.14 3.47 7.97
C ARG A 59 -3.45 2.60 6.75
N MET A 60 -2.70 1.53 6.53
CA MET A 60 -3.00 0.51 5.52
C MET A 60 -4.24 -0.30 5.92
N PHE A 61 -4.26 -0.88 7.12
CA PHE A 61 -5.42 -1.67 7.57
C PHE A 61 -6.72 -0.87 7.66
N GLN A 62 -6.66 0.42 8.01
CA GLN A 62 -7.83 1.31 7.99
C GLN A 62 -8.47 1.44 6.60
N LYS A 63 -7.67 1.36 5.53
CA LYS A 63 -8.17 1.40 4.14
C LYS A 63 -8.94 0.14 3.79
N LEU A 64 -8.46 -1.01 4.26
CA LEU A 64 -9.10 -2.30 4.02
C LEU A 64 -10.45 -2.43 4.74
N VAL A 65 -10.62 -1.74 5.88
CA VAL A 65 -11.90 -1.65 6.59
C VAL A 65 -12.91 -0.76 5.87
N ASN A 66 -12.45 0.20 5.06
CA ASN A 66 -13.32 1.18 4.42
C ASN A 66 -13.90 0.63 3.09
N PRO A 67 -15.22 0.34 3.02
CA PRO A 67 -15.83 -0.19 1.81
C PRO A 67 -15.74 0.77 0.61
N GLY A 68 -15.62 2.07 0.88
CA GLY A 68 -15.51 3.12 -0.12
C GLY A 68 -14.08 3.38 -0.62
N PHE A 69 -13.06 2.71 -0.10
CA PHE A 69 -11.66 3.03 -0.45
C PHE A 69 -11.35 2.84 -1.93
N PHE A 70 -12.03 1.91 -2.60
CA PHE A 70 -11.75 1.53 -3.99
C PHE A 70 -12.77 2.04 -5.01
N THR A 71 -13.82 2.73 -4.56
CA THR A 71 -14.88 3.25 -5.45
C THR A 71 -14.36 4.35 -6.38
N ASP A 72 -13.22 4.98 -6.04
CA ASP A 72 -12.61 6.02 -6.87
C ASP A 72 -11.94 5.50 -8.15
N MET A 73 -11.72 4.18 -8.26
CA MET A 73 -11.04 3.60 -9.42
C MET A 73 -11.96 3.22 -10.57
N GLY A 74 -13.22 2.84 -10.29
CA GLY A 74 -14.17 2.40 -11.31
C GLY A 74 -14.32 3.39 -12.48
N PRO A 75 -14.49 4.70 -12.23
CA PRO A 75 -14.59 5.70 -13.30
C PRO A 75 -13.28 6.04 -14.01
N LEU A 76 -12.13 5.62 -13.48
CA LEU A 76 -10.80 6.01 -13.98
C LEU A 76 -10.20 4.96 -14.92
N LEU A 77 -10.82 3.79 -15.03
CA LEU A 77 -10.31 2.68 -15.82
C LEU A 77 -11.19 2.38 -17.04
N PRO A 78 -10.58 1.92 -18.15
CA PRO A 78 -11.33 1.30 -19.24
C PRO A 78 -12.20 0.17 -18.70
N THR A 79 -13.37 -0.06 -19.32
CA THR A 79 -14.37 -1.03 -18.85
C THR A 79 -13.82 -2.42 -18.55
N ASP A 80 -12.83 -2.89 -19.32
CA ASP A 80 -12.24 -4.22 -19.13
C ASP A 80 -11.31 -4.28 -17.91
N LEU A 81 -10.57 -3.20 -17.64
CA LEU A 81 -9.74 -3.07 -16.42
C LEU A 81 -10.62 -2.84 -15.18
N ALA A 82 -11.73 -2.10 -15.31
CA ALA A 82 -12.69 -1.92 -14.23
C ALA A 82 -13.36 -3.24 -13.83
N LYS A 83 -13.61 -4.16 -14.78
CA LYS A 83 -14.10 -5.52 -14.49
C LYS A 83 -13.06 -6.40 -13.80
N ALA A 84 -11.78 -6.18 -14.07
CA ALA A 84 -10.69 -6.90 -13.42
C ALA A 84 -10.40 -6.42 -11.98
N LEU A 85 -10.96 -5.27 -11.57
CA LEU A 85 -10.92 -4.80 -10.18
C LEU A 85 -11.92 -5.58 -9.30
N THR A 86 -11.57 -6.83 -8.99
CA THR A 86 -12.33 -7.65 -8.04
C THR A 86 -11.82 -7.47 -6.61
N GLU A 87 -12.60 -7.86 -5.61
CA GLU A 87 -12.19 -7.82 -4.20
C GLU A 87 -10.90 -8.65 -3.96
N GLU A 88 -10.73 -9.74 -4.70
CA GLU A 88 -9.56 -10.60 -4.65
C GLU A 88 -8.32 -9.90 -5.22
N ALA A 89 -8.45 -9.20 -6.35
CA ALA A 89 -7.37 -8.41 -6.93
C ALA A 89 -6.92 -7.30 -5.96
N LEU A 90 -7.87 -6.69 -5.26
CA LEU A 90 -7.63 -5.66 -4.26
C LEU A 90 -6.88 -6.21 -3.04
N LYS A 91 -7.32 -7.35 -2.51
CA LYS A 91 -6.63 -8.05 -1.41
C LYS A 91 -5.22 -8.46 -1.83
N ALA A 92 -5.04 -8.99 -3.04
CA ALA A 92 -3.73 -9.37 -3.54
C ALA A 92 -2.78 -8.17 -3.66
N ALA A 93 -3.24 -7.04 -4.21
CA ALA A 93 -2.46 -5.81 -4.30
C ALA A 93 -2.11 -5.24 -2.92
N PHE A 94 -3.06 -5.27 -1.99
CA PHE A 94 -2.84 -4.89 -0.60
C PHE A 94 -1.76 -5.76 0.06
N SER A 95 -1.89 -7.09 -0.02
CA SER A 95 -0.93 -8.03 0.56
C SER A 95 0.47 -7.81 0.01
N MET A 96 0.58 -7.63 -1.31
CA MET A 96 1.88 -7.44 -1.96
C MET A 96 2.58 -6.19 -1.44
N VAL A 97 1.90 -5.05 -1.42
CA VAL A 97 2.44 -3.77 -0.92
C VAL A 97 2.75 -3.84 0.58
N MET A 98 1.87 -4.49 1.36
CA MET A 98 2.05 -4.64 2.79
C MET A 98 3.33 -5.44 3.12
N VAL A 99 3.51 -6.59 2.49
CA VAL A 99 4.63 -7.51 2.77
C VAL A 99 5.97 -6.97 2.23
N GLU A 100 5.98 -6.48 1.00
CA GLU A 100 7.23 -6.08 0.33
C GLU A 100 7.74 -4.71 0.76
N LEU A 101 6.84 -3.80 1.15
CA LEU A 101 7.22 -2.42 1.44
C LEU A 101 6.98 -2.06 2.90
N ILE A 102 5.75 -2.23 3.39
CA ILE A 102 5.37 -1.70 4.71
C ILE A 102 5.98 -2.52 5.85
N ASP A 103 5.95 -3.85 5.73
CA ASP A 103 6.51 -4.77 6.74
C ASP A 103 8.04 -4.75 6.78
N GLN A 104 8.68 -4.24 5.73
CA GLN A 104 10.12 -4.06 5.66
C GLN A 104 10.60 -2.74 6.28
N MET A 105 9.69 -1.84 6.66
CA MET A 105 10.05 -0.60 7.36
C MET A 105 10.61 -0.93 8.75
N PRO A 106 11.64 -0.22 9.24
CA PRO A 106 12.20 -0.45 10.57
C PRO A 106 11.26 0.05 11.68
N GLY A 107 11.46 -0.48 12.88
CA GLY A 107 10.69 -0.15 14.08
C GLY A 107 9.61 -1.17 14.40
N ASP A 108 8.83 -0.87 15.44
CA ASP A 108 7.84 -1.79 15.98
C ASP A 108 6.65 -1.98 15.03
N GLU A 109 6.13 -3.20 15.01
CA GLU A 109 4.87 -3.51 14.35
C GLU A 109 3.69 -2.89 15.12
N TRP A 110 2.64 -2.53 14.40
CA TRP A 110 1.40 -2.10 15.00
C TRP A 110 0.76 -3.24 15.81
N ALA A 111 0.44 -2.99 17.08
CA ALA A 111 -0.08 -4.01 18.00
C ALA A 111 -1.31 -4.78 17.49
N LYS A 112 -2.13 -4.18 16.62
CA LYS A 112 -3.33 -4.82 16.05
C LYS A 112 -3.10 -5.48 14.69
N ALA A 113 -1.89 -5.44 14.15
CA ALA A 113 -1.60 -5.99 12.82
C ALA A 113 -1.95 -7.48 12.73
N GLY A 114 -1.58 -8.28 13.73
CA GLY A 114 -1.91 -9.71 13.77
C GLY A 114 -3.42 -10.01 13.81
N GLU A 115 -4.20 -9.23 14.55
CA GLU A 115 -5.66 -9.34 14.59
C GLU A 115 -6.27 -9.00 13.22
N MET A 116 -5.79 -7.92 12.60
CA MET A 116 -6.30 -7.46 11.32
C MET A 116 -5.96 -8.41 10.17
N ARG A 117 -4.76 -9.02 10.16
CA ARG A 117 -4.43 -10.07 9.17
C ARG A 117 -5.39 -11.25 9.28
N LYS A 118 -5.66 -11.74 10.50
CA LYS A 118 -6.65 -12.80 10.73
C LYS A 118 -8.05 -12.42 10.28
N ARG A 119 -8.49 -11.19 10.58
CA ARG A 119 -9.81 -10.67 10.19
C ARG A 119 -10.03 -10.66 8.67
N PHE A 120 -8.98 -10.32 7.91
CA PHE A 120 -9.06 -10.18 6.45
C PHE A 120 -8.51 -11.38 5.67
N GLY A 121 -8.00 -12.41 6.34
CA GLY A 121 -7.44 -13.61 5.72
C GLY A 121 -6.16 -13.33 4.94
N LEU A 122 -5.33 -12.41 5.45
CA LEU A 122 -4.05 -11.99 4.84
C LEU A 122 -2.87 -12.77 5.40
#